data_AF-A0A944T119-F1
#
_entry.id   AF-A0A944T119-F1
#
_cell.length_a   1.000
_cell.length_b   1.000
_cell.length_c   1.000
_cell.angle_alpha   90.00
_cell.angle_beta   90.00
_cell.angle_gamma   90.00
#
_symmetry.space_group_name_H-M   'P 1'
#
loop_
_entity.id
_entity.type
_entity.pdbx_description
1 polymer ?
#
loop_
_entity_poly.entity_id
_entity_poly.type
_entity_poly.pdbx_seq_one_letter_code
_entity_poly.pdbx_strand_id
1 'polypeptide(L)'
;MHKSSIVFFLSFTVLLFIGQSCTTPKPETPTAVDSPSTISISSFEECIAAGNPVMESYPRQCRTDKGILFTEILEENLVEPIILAPTDGSVDGVTHTGPEDTVIIEEPTVSTPPIVQPLPEPEPQDSPEAIVETVVHENPDYDVVEPQDSMEVDIDNVNWGDGDTTYDETSYEDTSADPNACSPEGAVDVTAGNTYYCLDGIWTHEDYVY
;
A
#
# COMPACT_ATOMS: atom_id res chain seq x y z
N MET A 1 -16.39 41.87 -56.36
CA MET A 1 -16.11 41.06 -55.16
C MET A 1 -17.30 40.16 -54.90
N HIS A 2 -17.15 38.86 -55.16
CA HIS A 2 -18.25 37.91 -55.27
C HIS A 2 -18.68 37.42 -53.89
N LYS A 3 -19.78 37.99 -53.36
CA LYS A 3 -20.43 37.54 -52.11
C LYS A 3 -20.72 36.03 -52.12
N SER A 4 -20.92 35.45 -53.31
CA SER A 4 -21.06 34.01 -53.51
C SER A 4 -19.81 33.21 -53.09
N SER A 5 -18.59 33.68 -53.39
CA SER A 5 -17.36 32.95 -53.06
C SER A 5 -17.13 32.83 -51.55
N ILE A 6 -17.47 33.85 -50.77
CA ILE A 6 -17.29 33.84 -49.30
C ILE A 6 -18.15 32.75 -48.64
N VAL A 7 -19.37 32.54 -49.12
CA VAL A 7 -20.27 31.51 -48.57
C VAL A 7 -19.73 30.10 -48.86
N PHE A 8 -19.15 29.88 -50.05
CA PHE A 8 -18.51 28.61 -50.38
C PHE A 8 -17.28 28.32 -49.51
N PHE A 9 -16.44 29.33 -49.26
CA PHE A 9 -15.25 29.14 -48.42
C PHE A 9 -15.63 28.84 -46.96
N LEU A 10 -16.61 29.54 -46.38
CA LEU A 10 -17.05 29.30 -45.01
C LEU A 10 -17.71 27.92 -44.83
N SER A 11 -18.49 27.47 -45.82
CA SER A 11 -19.07 26.13 -45.81
C SER A 11 -18.00 25.03 -45.90
N PHE A 12 -16.98 25.23 -46.73
CA PHE A 12 -15.92 24.25 -46.93
C PHE A 12 -15.00 24.14 -45.70
N THR A 13 -14.73 25.25 -45.00
CA THR A 13 -13.94 25.23 -43.76
C THR A 13 -14.65 24.52 -42.61
N VAL A 14 -15.98 24.64 -42.50
CA VAL A 14 -16.75 23.90 -41.47
C VAL A 14 -16.73 22.39 -41.75
N LEU A 15 -16.82 21.98 -43.02
CA LEU A 15 -16.72 20.56 -43.40
C LEU A 15 -15.32 19.97 -43.16
N LEU A 16 -14.24 20.76 -43.31
CA LEU A 16 -12.88 20.31 -43.01
C LEU A 16 -12.62 20.11 -41.51
N PHE A 17 -13.20 20.93 -40.64
CA PHE A 17 -13.02 20.80 -39.19
C PHE A 17 -13.81 19.63 -38.57
N ILE A 18 -14.97 19.28 -39.12
CA ILE A 18 -15.76 18.12 -38.65
C ILE A 18 -15.09 16.79 -39.08
N GLY A 19 -14.29 16.79 -40.15
CA GLY A 19 -13.63 15.60 -40.68
C GLY A 19 -12.29 15.18 -40.03
N GLN A 20 -11.69 16.01 -39.17
CA GLN A 20 -10.37 15.71 -38.57
C GLN A 20 -10.41 15.15 -37.14
N SER A 21 -11.60 14.97 -36.54
CA SER A 21 -11.71 14.59 -35.11
C SER A 21 -11.78 13.08 -34.83
N CYS A 22 -11.62 12.20 -35.83
CA CYS A 22 -11.65 10.76 -35.60
C CYS A 22 -10.60 9.99 -36.42
N THR A 23 -9.34 10.44 -36.44
CA THR A 23 -8.23 9.48 -36.55
C THR A 23 -7.98 8.91 -35.17
N THR A 24 -8.81 7.95 -34.78
CA THR A 24 -8.38 6.98 -33.78
C THR A 24 -7.10 6.36 -34.31
N PRO A 25 -5.97 6.40 -33.58
CA PRO A 25 -4.85 5.56 -33.94
C PRO A 25 -5.41 4.15 -34.03
N LYS A 26 -5.29 3.54 -35.22
CA LYS A 26 -5.50 2.10 -35.40
C LYS A 26 -4.78 1.46 -34.23
N PRO A 27 -5.49 0.74 -33.32
CA PRO A 27 -4.80 -0.02 -32.29
C PRO A 27 -3.81 -0.85 -33.07
N GLU A 28 -2.52 -0.60 -32.83
CA GLU A 28 -1.49 -1.49 -33.33
C GLU A 28 -1.95 -2.85 -32.86
N THR A 29 -2.37 -3.66 -33.83
CA THR A 29 -2.68 -5.05 -33.61
C THR A 29 -1.48 -5.54 -32.83
N PRO A 30 -1.63 -5.94 -31.55
CA PRO A 30 -0.51 -6.47 -30.80
C PRO A 30 0.01 -7.57 -31.69
N THR A 31 1.18 -7.31 -32.25
CA THR A 31 1.85 -8.26 -33.11
C THR A 31 1.95 -9.46 -32.21
N ALA A 32 1.32 -10.56 -32.63
CA ALA A 32 1.36 -11.83 -31.93
C ALA A 32 2.83 -12.27 -31.86
N VAL A 33 3.55 -11.71 -30.90
CA VAL A 33 4.70 -12.28 -30.22
C VAL A 33 4.04 -13.28 -29.29
N ASP A 34 3.87 -14.47 -29.83
CA ASP A 34 4.69 -15.61 -29.45
C ASP A 34 3.97 -16.31 -28.31
N SER A 35 4.19 -17.61 -28.22
CA SER A 35 3.58 -18.53 -27.27
C SER A 35 3.43 -17.90 -25.87
N PRO A 36 2.43 -18.28 -25.04
CA PRO A 36 2.38 -17.88 -23.63
C PRO A 36 3.60 -18.46 -22.91
N SER A 37 4.74 -17.82 -23.08
CA SER A 37 5.92 -17.97 -22.27
C SER A 37 5.45 -17.49 -20.92
N THR A 38 5.32 -18.43 -20.01
CA THR A 38 5.14 -18.15 -18.60
C THR A 38 6.27 -17.21 -18.20
N ILE A 39 5.99 -15.91 -18.15
CA ILE A 39 7.00 -14.90 -17.82
C ILE A 39 7.45 -15.25 -16.41
N SER A 40 8.63 -15.83 -16.30
CA SER A 40 9.24 -16.19 -15.03
C SER A 40 9.72 -14.89 -14.40
N ILE A 41 8.89 -14.32 -13.54
CA ILE A 41 9.25 -13.16 -12.72
C ILE A 41 10.41 -13.59 -11.81
N SER A 42 11.52 -12.88 -11.88
CA SER A 42 12.77 -13.19 -11.17
C SER A 42 13.25 -12.06 -10.26
N SER A 43 12.66 -10.86 -10.37
CA SER A 43 13.02 -9.68 -9.60
C SER A 43 11.80 -8.92 -9.06
N PHE A 44 12.04 -8.04 -8.10
CA PHE A 44 11.01 -7.15 -7.55
C PHE A 44 10.46 -6.19 -8.63
N GLU A 45 11.33 -5.64 -9.47
CA GLU A 45 10.97 -4.75 -10.57
C GLU A 45 10.08 -5.46 -11.61
N GLU A 46 10.39 -6.71 -11.96
CA GLU A 46 9.55 -7.51 -12.84
C GLU A 46 8.19 -7.82 -12.20
N CYS A 47 8.14 -8.05 -10.89
CA CYS A 47 6.90 -8.29 -10.16
C CYS A 47 5.96 -7.07 -10.22
N ILE A 48 6.50 -5.86 -10.02
CA ILE A 48 5.75 -4.60 -10.16
C ILE A 48 5.34 -4.34 -11.61
N ALA A 49 6.26 -4.55 -12.56
CA ALA A 49 5.98 -4.37 -13.98
C ALA A 49 4.86 -5.30 -14.48
N ALA A 50 4.72 -6.48 -13.85
CA ALA A 50 3.62 -7.41 -14.07
C ALA A 50 2.30 -7.00 -13.36
N GLY A 51 2.26 -5.89 -12.61
CA GLY A 51 1.05 -5.35 -11.98
C GLY A 51 0.66 -6.02 -10.66
N ASN A 52 1.57 -6.79 -10.06
CA ASN A 52 1.31 -7.45 -8.78
C ASN A 52 1.28 -6.44 -7.61
N PRO A 53 0.52 -6.71 -6.53
CA PRO A 53 0.45 -5.82 -5.39
C PRO A 53 1.79 -5.72 -4.64
N VAL A 54 2.17 -4.47 -4.32
CA VAL A 54 3.27 -4.16 -3.41
C VAL A 54 2.71 -3.99 -2.01
N MET A 55 3.35 -4.64 -1.04
CA MET A 55 3.02 -4.52 0.37
C MET A 55 3.74 -3.30 0.96
N GLU A 56 3.05 -2.59 1.86
CA GLU A 56 3.56 -1.42 2.58
C GLU A 56 4.54 -1.83 3.71
N SER A 57 5.58 -2.60 3.37
CA SER A 57 6.66 -3.00 4.28
C SER A 57 7.97 -2.31 3.91
N TYR A 58 8.93 -2.25 4.86
CA TYR A 58 10.31 -1.83 4.57
C TYR A 58 11.30 -2.94 4.97
N PRO A 59 12.07 -3.51 4.02
CA PRO A 59 12.05 -3.24 2.57
C PRO A 59 10.72 -3.60 1.90
N ARG A 60 10.43 -2.98 0.74
CA ARG A 60 9.19 -3.22 0.00
C ARG A 60 9.13 -4.67 -0.49
N GLN A 61 7.93 -5.25 -0.47
CA GLN A 61 7.70 -6.63 -0.93
C GLN A 61 6.61 -6.65 -2.00
N CYS A 62 6.79 -7.45 -3.05
CA CYS A 62 5.81 -7.62 -4.13
C CYS A 62 5.33 -9.08 -4.15
N ARG A 63 4.01 -9.29 -4.15
CA ARG A 63 3.39 -10.62 -4.05
C ARG A 63 2.68 -11.00 -5.33
N THR A 64 3.10 -12.10 -5.95
CA THR A 64 2.42 -12.66 -7.13
C THR A 64 1.11 -13.36 -6.77
N ASP A 65 0.26 -13.59 -7.77
CA ASP A 65 -0.97 -14.40 -7.64
C ASP A 65 -0.71 -15.83 -7.15
N LYS A 66 0.50 -16.36 -7.40
CA LYS A 66 0.95 -17.67 -6.92
C LYS A 66 1.46 -17.65 -5.47
N GLY A 67 1.48 -16.49 -4.82
CA GLY A 67 1.98 -16.31 -3.46
C GLY A 67 3.50 -16.21 -3.35
N ILE A 68 4.23 -16.12 -4.48
CA ILE A 68 5.69 -15.88 -4.46
C ILE A 68 5.93 -14.41 -4.10
N LEU A 69 6.82 -14.19 -3.14
CA LEU A 69 7.23 -12.87 -2.67
C LEU A 69 8.60 -12.49 -3.22
N PHE A 70 8.70 -11.28 -3.76
CA PHE A 70 9.96 -10.65 -4.17
C PHE A 70 10.22 -9.45 -3.25
N THR A 71 11.40 -9.39 -2.64
CA THR A 71 11.78 -8.28 -1.74
C THR A 71 12.73 -7.34 -2.48
N GLU A 72 12.53 -6.03 -2.32
CA GLU A 72 13.44 -5.02 -2.83
C GLU A 72 14.82 -5.15 -2.17
N ILE A 73 15.86 -5.38 -2.98
CA ILE A 73 17.24 -5.44 -2.51
C ILE A 73 17.75 -4.00 -2.44
N LEU A 74 17.72 -3.43 -1.24
CA LEU A 74 18.41 -2.18 -0.98
C LEU A 74 19.89 -2.52 -0.84
N GLU A 75 20.69 -2.21 -1.86
CA GLU A 75 22.13 -2.09 -1.67
C GLU A 75 22.32 -0.96 -0.67
N GLU A 76 22.47 -1.32 0.61
CA GLU A 76 23.05 -0.42 1.60
C GLU A 76 24.43 -0.09 1.06
N ASN A 77 24.49 1.01 0.30
CA ASN A 77 25.74 1.65 -0.08
C ASN A 77 26.51 1.73 1.22
N LEU A 78 27.52 0.87 1.35
CA LEU A 78 28.39 0.80 2.49
C LEU A 78 28.92 2.22 2.64
N VAL A 79 28.30 3.00 3.51
CA VAL A 79 28.75 4.33 3.84
C VAL A 79 30.13 4.04 4.39
N GLU A 80 31.16 4.33 3.58
CA GLU A 80 32.53 4.23 4.03
C GLU A 80 32.53 4.94 5.38
N PRO A 81 32.93 4.25 6.46
CA PRO A 81 32.81 4.78 7.80
C PRO A 81 33.43 6.16 7.73
N ILE A 82 32.61 7.19 7.94
CA ILE A 82 33.09 8.56 7.97
C ILE A 82 34.04 8.55 9.16
N ILE A 83 35.33 8.36 8.89
CA ILE A 83 36.37 8.57 9.87
C ILE A 83 36.22 10.06 10.13
N LEU A 84 35.47 10.38 11.18
CA LEU A 84 35.47 11.68 11.82
C LEU A 84 36.91 11.84 12.26
N ALA A 85 37.75 12.30 11.33
CA ALA A 85 39.08 12.76 11.63
C ALA A 85 38.86 13.73 12.79
N PRO A 86 39.49 13.50 13.96
CA PRO A 86 39.33 14.39 15.09
C PRO A 86 39.70 15.77 14.58
N THR A 87 38.70 16.62 14.40
CA THR A 87 38.94 18.03 14.14
C THR A 87 39.68 18.48 15.37
N ASP A 88 40.95 18.82 15.18
CA ASP A 88 41.86 19.44 16.16
C ASP A 88 41.25 20.79 16.57
N GLY A 89 40.14 20.71 17.29
CA GLY A 89 39.51 21.80 18.01
C GLY A 89 40.34 21.99 19.25
N SER A 90 41.43 22.73 19.09
CA SER A 90 42.12 23.47 20.13
C SER A 90 41.09 24.07 21.09
N VAL A 91 40.85 23.37 22.20
CA VAL A 91 40.22 23.94 23.40
C VAL A 91 41.33 24.01 24.42
N ASP A 92 41.92 25.20 24.52
CA ASP A 92 42.92 25.52 25.52
C ASP A 92 42.34 25.32 26.93
N GLY A 93 42.98 24.44 27.71
CA GLY A 93 43.22 24.65 29.13
C GLY A 93 42.10 24.30 30.10
N VAL A 94 41.96 23.00 30.42
CA VAL A 94 41.52 22.59 31.76
C VAL A 94 42.46 21.49 32.27
N THR A 95 43.44 21.87 33.08
CA THR A 95 44.31 20.94 33.82
C THR A 95 43.53 20.31 34.97
N HIS A 96 42.98 19.12 34.75
CA HIS A 96 42.63 18.21 35.84
C HIS A 96 43.82 17.29 36.12
N THR A 97 44.62 17.63 37.14
CA THR A 97 45.53 16.69 37.78
C THR A 97 44.71 15.76 38.67
N GLY A 98 44.32 14.61 38.13
CA GLY A 98 43.69 13.51 38.86
C GLY A 98 44.42 12.20 38.56
N PRO A 99 44.63 11.33 39.57
CA PRO A 99 45.48 10.15 39.45
C PRO A 99 44.92 9.16 38.43
N GLU A 100 45.85 8.52 37.74
CA GLU A 100 45.67 7.74 36.53
C GLU A 100 44.98 6.41 36.83
N ASP A 101 43.66 6.37 36.63
CA ASP A 101 42.94 5.11 36.48
C ASP A 101 43.07 4.66 35.02
N THR A 102 43.95 3.68 34.81
CA THR A 102 44.07 2.91 33.57
C THR A 102 42.74 2.22 33.27
N VAL A 103 41.90 2.87 32.48
CA VAL A 103 40.74 2.24 31.84
C VAL A 103 41.28 1.36 30.71
N ILE A 104 41.25 0.05 30.93
CA ILE A 104 41.47 -0.96 29.89
C ILE A 104 40.29 -0.83 28.93
N ILE A 105 40.50 -0.14 27.81
CA ILE A 105 39.57 -0.16 26.69
C ILE A 105 39.79 -1.51 26.01
N GLU A 106 38.97 -2.50 26.35
CA GLU A 106 38.92 -3.74 25.57
C GLU A 106 38.43 -3.38 24.16
N GLU A 107 39.25 -3.69 23.16
CA GLU A 107 38.87 -3.52 21.75
C GLU A 107 37.54 -4.23 21.50
N PRO A 108 36.57 -3.55 20.84
CA PRO A 108 35.33 -4.21 20.46
C PRO A 108 35.68 -5.37 19.55
N THR A 109 35.51 -6.58 20.05
CA THR A 109 35.62 -7.79 19.25
C THR A 109 34.55 -7.72 18.18
N VAL A 110 34.98 -7.37 16.97
CA VAL A 110 34.15 -7.41 15.77
C VAL A 110 33.63 -8.83 15.65
N SER A 111 32.38 -9.02 16.05
CA SER A 111 31.65 -10.26 15.88
C SER A 111 31.51 -10.48 14.38
N THR A 112 32.41 -11.28 13.82
CA THR A 112 32.31 -11.72 12.43
C THR A 112 30.93 -12.36 12.27
N PRO A 113 30.06 -11.84 11.39
CA PRO A 113 28.76 -12.44 11.17
C PRO A 113 28.96 -13.91 10.80
N PRO A 114 28.12 -14.82 11.32
CA PRO A 114 28.21 -16.22 10.95
C PRO A 114 28.18 -16.29 9.42
N ILE A 115 29.18 -16.97 8.85
CA ILE A 115 29.23 -17.28 7.42
C ILE A 115 27.92 -17.99 7.11
N VAL A 116 26.98 -17.27 6.50
CA VAL A 116 25.75 -17.84 5.98
C VAL A 116 26.21 -18.75 4.85
N GLN A 117 26.28 -20.05 5.13
CA GLN A 117 26.52 -21.03 4.09
C GLN A 117 25.41 -20.82 3.04
N PRO A 118 25.77 -20.74 1.74
CA PRO A 118 24.77 -20.67 0.68
C PRO A 118 23.73 -21.75 0.94
N LEU A 119 22.48 -21.34 1.13
CA LEU A 119 21.38 -22.26 1.26
C LEU A 119 21.46 -23.19 0.05
N PRO A 120 21.59 -24.52 0.22
CA PRO A 120 21.76 -25.42 -0.90
C PRO A 120 20.61 -25.15 -1.87
N GLU A 121 21.00 -24.84 -3.10
CA GLU A 121 20.09 -24.61 -4.21
C GLU A 121 19.08 -25.76 -4.20
N PRO A 122 17.77 -25.50 -4.09
CA PRO A 122 16.79 -26.56 -3.97
C PRO A 122 16.95 -27.46 -5.19
N GLU A 123 17.29 -28.73 -4.94
CA GLU A 123 17.41 -29.72 -5.99
C GLU A 123 16.13 -29.65 -6.84
N PRO A 124 16.25 -29.71 -8.18
CA PRO A 124 15.09 -29.65 -9.07
C PRO A 124 14.14 -30.76 -8.63
N GLN A 125 13.06 -30.36 -7.96
CA GLN A 125 12.04 -31.31 -7.54
C GLN A 125 11.43 -31.84 -8.81
N ASP A 126 11.76 -33.10 -9.10
CA ASP A 126 11.18 -33.88 -10.17
C ASP A 126 9.66 -33.83 -9.93
N SER A 127 9.00 -32.99 -10.71
CA SER A 127 7.57 -32.73 -10.62
C SER A 127 6.90 -34.09 -10.69
N PRO A 128 6.27 -34.60 -9.62
CA PRO A 128 5.54 -35.85 -9.73
C PRO A 128 4.48 -35.62 -10.81
N GLU A 129 4.48 -36.48 -11.82
CA GLU A 129 3.42 -36.52 -12.82
C GLU A 129 2.09 -36.47 -12.06
N ALA A 130 1.35 -35.38 -12.26
CA ALA A 130 0.09 -35.16 -11.60
C ALA A 130 -0.88 -36.25 -12.04
N ILE A 131 -0.94 -37.33 -11.27
CA ILE A 131 -2.05 -38.26 -11.31
C ILE A 131 -3.22 -37.44 -10.77
N VAL A 132 -4.05 -36.97 -11.69
CA VAL A 132 -5.33 -36.34 -11.42
C VAL A 132 -6.22 -37.42 -10.80
N GLU A 133 -6.08 -37.66 -9.50
CA GLU A 133 -7.18 -38.21 -8.71
C GLU A 133 -8.19 -37.08 -8.57
N THR A 134 -9.25 -37.14 -9.36
CA THR A 134 -10.49 -36.41 -9.12
C THR A 134 -11.05 -36.84 -7.77
N VAL A 135 -10.58 -36.20 -6.70
CA VAL A 135 -11.25 -36.23 -5.41
C VAL A 135 -12.51 -35.40 -5.59
N VAL A 136 -13.64 -36.10 -5.76
CA VAL A 136 -14.97 -35.52 -5.61
C VAL A 136 -15.06 -35.06 -4.16
N HIS A 137 -14.81 -33.77 -3.94
CA HIS A 137 -15.12 -33.13 -2.67
C HIS A 137 -16.64 -33.04 -2.63
N GLU A 138 -17.27 -34.00 -1.97
CA GLU A 138 -18.67 -33.87 -1.58
C GLU A 138 -18.74 -32.64 -0.68
N ASN A 139 -19.35 -31.57 -1.20
CA ASN A 139 -19.67 -30.38 -0.41
C ASN A 139 -20.42 -30.86 0.85
N PRO A 140 -19.94 -30.56 2.07
CA PRO A 140 -20.81 -30.67 3.22
C PRO A 140 -22.00 -29.75 2.97
N ASP A 141 -23.21 -30.30 3.07
CA ASP A 141 -24.46 -29.56 3.12
C ASP A 141 -24.28 -28.38 4.09
N TYR A 142 -24.09 -27.19 3.54
CA TYR A 142 -24.26 -25.97 4.32
C TYR A 142 -25.77 -25.85 4.49
N ASP A 143 -26.24 -26.22 5.68
CA ASP A 143 -27.58 -25.88 6.14
C ASP A 143 -27.78 -24.38 5.92
N VAL A 144 -28.63 -24.07 4.95
CA VAL A 144 -29.12 -22.73 4.68
C VAL A 144 -29.87 -22.30 5.93
N VAL A 145 -29.19 -21.57 6.82
CA VAL A 145 -29.83 -20.88 7.92
C VAL A 145 -30.69 -19.80 7.29
N GLU A 146 -31.99 -20.09 7.18
CA GLU A 146 -33.00 -19.09 6.84
C GLU A 146 -32.83 -17.89 7.80
N PRO A 147 -32.74 -16.65 7.29
CA PRO A 147 -32.73 -15.48 8.13
C PRO A 147 -34.06 -15.43 8.88
N GLN A 148 -34.01 -15.70 10.19
CA GLN A 148 -35.17 -15.56 11.05
C GLN A 148 -35.61 -14.10 11.11
N ASP A 149 -36.88 -13.90 10.75
CA ASP A 149 -37.78 -12.83 11.15
C ASP A 149 -37.17 -11.42 11.24
N SER A 150 -37.39 -10.69 10.16
CA SER A 150 -37.64 -9.25 10.20
C SER A 150 -38.60 -8.93 11.35
N MET A 151 -38.09 -8.28 12.39
CA MET A 151 -38.93 -7.63 13.39
C MET A 151 -39.72 -6.53 12.68
N GLU A 152 -40.99 -6.79 12.37
CA GLU A 152 -41.93 -5.76 11.98
C GLU A 152 -42.12 -4.83 13.18
N VAL A 153 -41.54 -3.63 13.08
CA VAL A 153 -41.79 -2.56 14.04
C VAL A 153 -43.13 -1.93 13.65
N ASP A 154 -44.18 -2.22 14.41
CA ASP A 154 -45.48 -1.56 14.31
C ASP A 154 -45.32 -0.06 14.64
N ILE A 155 -45.28 0.80 13.62
CA ILE A 155 -45.32 2.26 13.76
C ILE A 155 -46.78 2.74 13.60
N ASP A 156 -47.69 2.15 14.37
CA ASP A 156 -49.11 2.55 14.40
C ASP A 156 -49.41 3.40 15.64
N ASN A 157 -48.60 4.41 15.97
CA ASN A 157 -49.02 5.41 16.96
C ASN A 157 -48.26 6.75 16.96
N VAL A 158 -47.77 7.23 15.82
CA VAL A 158 -47.21 8.59 15.75
C VAL A 158 -48.32 9.59 15.45
N ASN A 159 -48.80 10.24 16.50
CA ASN A 159 -49.69 11.39 16.47
C ASN A 159 -48.97 12.58 15.81
N TRP A 160 -49.22 12.83 14.53
CA TRP A 160 -48.74 14.01 13.82
C TRP A 160 -49.58 15.22 14.26
N GLY A 161 -49.18 15.83 15.38
CA GLY A 161 -49.67 17.15 15.75
C GLY A 161 -49.16 18.17 14.75
N ASP A 162 -50.08 18.95 14.18
CA ASP A 162 -49.84 20.11 13.32
C ASP A 162 -49.02 21.17 14.08
N GLY A 163 -47.70 20.98 14.11
CA GLY A 163 -46.73 21.93 14.61
C GLY A 163 -46.04 22.59 13.43
N ASP A 164 -46.42 23.83 13.15
CA ASP A 164 -45.73 24.76 12.26
C ASP A 164 -44.28 24.95 12.77
N THR A 165 -43.37 24.10 12.30
CA THR A 165 -41.94 24.29 12.46
C THR A 165 -41.39 24.83 11.15
N THR A 166 -41.10 26.12 11.13
CA THR A 166 -40.18 26.73 10.19
C THR A 166 -38.84 26.00 10.28
N TYR A 167 -38.65 25.04 9.38
CA TYR A 167 -37.37 24.36 9.18
C TYR A 167 -36.40 25.36 8.55
N ASP A 168 -35.49 25.89 9.35
CA ASP A 168 -34.22 26.39 8.82
C ASP A 168 -33.46 25.16 8.30
N GLU A 169 -33.21 25.11 6.99
CA GLU A 169 -32.27 24.17 6.36
C GLU A 169 -30.84 24.48 6.82
N THR A 170 -30.52 24.20 8.09
CA THR A 170 -29.14 23.90 8.44
C THR A 170 -28.93 22.45 8.06
N SER A 171 -28.21 22.24 6.96
CA SER A 171 -27.69 20.96 6.50
C SER A 171 -27.32 20.08 7.69
N TYR A 172 -28.14 19.08 7.97
CA TYR A 172 -27.70 17.90 8.71
C TYR A 172 -26.65 17.26 7.83
N GLU A 173 -25.39 17.67 7.99
CA GLU A 173 -24.29 16.79 7.63
C GLU A 173 -24.47 15.59 8.54
N ASP A 174 -24.79 14.47 7.89
CA ASP A 174 -24.84 13.15 8.49
C ASP A 174 -23.44 12.85 9.01
N THR A 175 -23.11 13.40 10.18
CA THR A 175 -21.93 13.02 10.95
C THR A 175 -22.26 11.67 11.54
N SER A 176 -22.32 10.64 10.69
CA SER A 176 -22.11 9.27 11.12
C SER A 176 -20.76 9.31 11.83
N ALA A 177 -20.78 9.39 13.16
CA ALA A 177 -19.58 9.46 13.97
C ALA A 177 -18.75 8.25 13.58
N ASP A 178 -17.65 8.51 12.85
CA ASP A 178 -16.74 7.45 12.47
C ASP A 178 -16.31 6.78 13.78
N PRO A 179 -16.60 5.48 13.98
CA PRO A 179 -16.25 4.80 15.22
C PRO A 179 -14.74 4.81 15.48
N ASN A 180 -13.93 5.13 14.46
CA ASN A 180 -12.48 5.26 14.58
C ASN A 180 -12.00 6.70 14.79
N ALA A 181 -12.88 7.70 14.74
CA ALA A 181 -12.50 9.08 15.02
C ALA A 181 -12.25 9.27 16.52
N CYS A 182 -11.16 9.97 16.83
CA CYS A 182 -10.77 10.29 18.20
C CYS A 182 -10.59 11.79 18.39
N SER A 183 -10.94 12.30 19.58
CA SER A 183 -10.72 13.69 19.96
C SER A 183 -10.74 13.81 21.49
N PRO A 184 -9.83 14.58 22.12
CA PRO A 184 -8.79 15.42 21.52
C PRO A 184 -7.52 14.66 21.08
N GLU A 185 -6.68 15.31 20.26
CA GLU A 185 -5.32 14.84 19.92
C GLU A 185 -4.53 14.47 21.17
N GLY A 186 -3.83 13.35 21.12
CA GLY A 186 -3.08 12.81 22.26
C GLY A 186 -3.93 12.09 23.31
N ALA A 187 -5.23 11.84 23.04
CA ALA A 187 -6.01 10.91 23.84
C ALA A 187 -5.39 9.50 23.80
N VAL A 188 -5.46 8.80 24.93
CA VAL A 188 -4.96 7.43 25.09
C VAL A 188 -6.15 6.55 25.48
N ASP A 189 -6.36 5.46 24.75
CA ASP A 189 -7.32 4.42 25.11
C ASP A 189 -6.61 3.09 25.37
N VAL A 190 -7.03 2.40 26.42
CA VAL A 190 -6.48 1.08 26.78
C VAL A 190 -7.63 0.09 26.80
N THR A 191 -7.82 -0.58 25.67
CA THR A 191 -8.90 -1.53 25.47
C THR A 191 -8.32 -2.91 25.18
N ALA A 192 -8.81 -3.94 25.88
CA ALA A 192 -8.40 -5.34 25.71
C ALA A 192 -6.89 -5.63 25.90
N GLY A 193 -6.16 -4.77 26.62
CA GLY A 193 -4.72 -4.92 26.87
C GLY A 193 -3.83 -4.28 25.81
N ASN A 194 -4.41 -3.60 24.83
CA ASN A 194 -3.70 -2.82 23.82
C ASN A 194 -3.78 -1.32 24.14
N THR A 195 -2.72 -0.58 23.85
CA THR A 195 -2.69 0.88 23.97
C THR A 195 -2.88 1.53 22.60
N TYR A 196 -3.85 2.46 22.52
CA TYR A 196 -4.12 3.25 21.33
C TYR A 196 -3.88 4.73 21.60
N TYR A 197 -3.29 5.43 20.64
CA TYR A 197 -3.03 6.88 20.67
C TYR A 197 -3.84 7.58 19.59
N CYS A 198 -4.47 8.69 19.95
CA CYS A 198 -5.13 9.56 18.98
C CYS A 198 -4.10 10.45 18.28
N LEU A 199 -3.87 10.19 16.99
CA LEU A 199 -2.98 10.95 16.11
C LEU A 199 -3.75 11.37 14.86
N ASP A 200 -3.81 12.67 14.60
CA ASP A 200 -4.51 13.28 13.44
C ASP A 200 -5.99 12.84 13.34
N GLY A 201 -6.65 12.70 14.49
CA GLY A 201 -8.06 12.35 14.61
C GLY A 201 -8.38 10.86 14.44
N ILE A 202 -7.37 9.98 14.37
CA ILE A 202 -7.54 8.53 14.21
C ILE A 202 -6.82 7.77 15.33
N TRP A 203 -7.43 6.70 15.85
CA TRP A 203 -6.78 5.78 16.78
C TRP A 203 -5.67 4.97 16.11
N THR A 204 -4.45 5.07 16.64
CA THR A 204 -3.26 4.34 16.18
C THR A 204 -2.75 3.41 17.28
N HIS A 205 -2.33 2.18 16.94
CA HIS A 205 -1.82 1.23 17.92
C HIS A 205 -0.35 1.54 18.27
N GLU A 206 0.06 1.30 19.52
CA GLU A 206 1.41 1.63 20.03
C GLU A 206 2.57 1.09 19.19
N ASP A 207 2.40 -0.08 18.58
CA ASP A 207 3.41 -0.71 17.72
C ASP A 207 3.70 0.04 16.40
N TYR A 208 2.87 1.02 16.04
CA TYR A 208 2.98 1.77 14.78
C TYR A 208 3.44 3.23 14.96
N VAL A 209 3.78 3.64 16.18
CA VAL A 209 4.30 4.98 16.47
C VAL A 209 5.83 4.95 16.39
N TYR A 210 6.40 5.27 15.21
CA TYR A 210 7.84 5.40 14.98
C TYR A 210 8.30 6.87 14.92
#